data_AF-A0A9X4E1T4-F1
#
_entry.id   AF-A0A9X4E1T4-F1
#
_cell.length_a   1.000
_cell.length_b   1.000
_cell.length_c   1.000
_cell.angle_alpha   90.00
_cell.angle_beta   90.00
_cell.angle_gamma   90.00
#
_symmetry.space_group_name_H-M   'P 1'
#
loop_
_entity.id
_entity.type
_entity.pdbx_description
1 polymer ?
#
loop_
_entity_poly.entity_id
_entity_poly.type
_entity_poly.pdbx_seq_one_letter_code
_entity_poly.pdbx_strand_id
1 'polypeptide(L)'
;MTATAFLPDTRPYPADPVKNELLLHAAALAQGQSGAQSKLAAESLRAQIHTMLAQNHYLGLSVALSMAPSPAAYQALMQALDDVLQAKTDDEVQWFALPVVLVAGTNRPAALSAAAPAVEAAACLANYPHTRALAHATWLPTLFTAADLSGINAGRWFAAKQNAEAAAEFAAALPQHDTLPLAEGQSVSTAFALGYGSRALQTALGKNLQEAALPLMQVWQQHLAAAGVTLFANPLAPATPIHAITEARHLRTRMALDVFAANALRAIRLQSPRAGVVMAAQEGGRLLFGFNATDSQFELQPQVFVWPLAPGERIETIQQNFLDLMAECQVETIRLLHEPLHETEELPNYAQALKRNGHNPLFASAP
;
A
#
# COMPACT_ATOMS: atom_id res chain seq x y z
N MET A 1 7.72 10.08 -32.27
CA MET A 1 7.36 10.08 -30.84
C MET A 1 7.12 8.63 -30.47
N THR A 2 7.99 8.06 -29.65
CA THR A 2 7.90 6.67 -29.18
C THR A 2 6.60 6.50 -28.42
N ALA A 3 5.76 5.54 -28.81
CA ALA A 3 4.58 5.18 -28.05
C ALA A 3 5.03 4.72 -26.67
N THR A 4 4.66 5.46 -25.63
CA THR A 4 4.88 5.00 -24.25
C THR A 4 3.89 3.87 -23.98
N ALA A 5 4.42 2.67 -23.70
CA ALA A 5 3.61 1.51 -23.34
C ALA A 5 2.89 1.68 -21.98
N PHE A 6 3.30 2.67 -21.18
CA PHE A 6 2.82 2.91 -19.83
C PHE A 6 2.25 4.32 -19.65
N LEU A 7 1.31 4.46 -18.71
CA LEU A 7 0.86 5.76 -18.23
C LEU A 7 2.05 6.58 -17.70
N PRO A 8 2.11 7.90 -18.00
CA PRO A 8 3.22 8.73 -17.54
C PRO A 8 3.19 8.93 -16.02
N ASP A 9 4.37 9.07 -15.42
CA ASP A 9 4.49 9.42 -14.01
C ASP A 9 4.30 10.92 -13.81
N THR A 10 3.21 11.28 -13.14
CA THR A 10 2.82 12.66 -12.87
C THR A 10 3.02 13.07 -11.42
N ARG A 11 3.70 12.24 -10.61
CA ARG A 11 4.04 12.60 -9.24
C ARG A 11 4.93 13.84 -9.22
N PRO A 12 4.69 14.79 -8.30
CA PRO A 12 5.53 15.98 -8.20
C PRO A 12 6.89 15.62 -7.63
N TYR A 13 7.95 15.88 -8.39
CA TYR A 13 9.34 15.79 -7.95
C TYR A 13 9.98 17.19 -8.00
N PRO A 14 10.87 17.53 -7.06
CA PRO A 14 11.55 18.83 -7.08
C PRO A 14 12.40 18.94 -8.34
N ALA A 15 12.22 20.04 -9.09
CA ALA A 15 13.03 20.33 -10.28
C ALA A 15 14.48 20.68 -9.91
N ASP A 16 14.67 21.38 -8.79
CA ASP A 16 15.98 21.76 -8.27
C ASP A 16 16.44 20.82 -7.15
N PRO A 17 17.70 20.34 -7.19
CA PRO A 17 18.25 19.53 -6.12
C PRO A 17 18.26 20.27 -4.78
N VAL A 18 17.67 19.65 -3.75
CA VAL A 18 17.73 20.15 -2.38
C VAL A 18 19.05 19.72 -1.74
N LYS A 19 19.76 20.66 -1.10
CA LYS A 19 21.00 20.37 -0.37
C LYS A 19 20.70 19.58 0.91
N ASN A 20 20.80 18.27 0.83
CA ASN A 20 20.62 17.34 1.93
C ASN A 20 21.49 16.09 1.70
N GLU A 21 22.34 15.75 2.66
CA GLU A 21 23.28 14.62 2.55
C GLU A 21 22.56 13.27 2.39
N LEU A 22 21.38 13.10 2.99
CA LEU A 22 20.57 11.89 2.79
C LEU A 22 20.12 11.74 1.33
N LEU A 23 19.76 12.86 0.69
CA LEU A 23 19.36 12.88 -0.72
C LEU A 23 20.54 12.55 -1.64
N LEU A 24 21.75 13.00 -1.29
CA LEU A 24 22.97 12.67 -2.04
C LEU A 24 23.20 11.15 -2.06
N HIS A 25 23.15 10.50 -0.90
CA HIS A 25 23.33 9.05 -0.81
C HIS A 25 22.18 8.27 -1.47
N ALA A 26 20.93 8.72 -1.29
CA ALA A 26 19.77 8.09 -1.92
C ALA A 26 19.82 8.19 -3.46
N ALA A 27 20.24 9.34 -4.00
CA ALA A 27 20.43 9.51 -5.44
C ALA A 27 21.56 8.63 -6.00
N ALA A 28 22.68 8.50 -5.27
CA ALA A 28 23.77 7.61 -5.65
C ALA A 28 23.31 6.14 -5.73
N LEU A 29 22.46 5.70 -4.79
CA LEU A 29 21.84 4.37 -4.82
C LEU A 29 20.87 4.21 -5.99
N ALA A 30 20.04 5.21 -6.27
CA ALA A 30 19.08 5.20 -7.37
C ALA A 30 19.74 5.12 -8.76
N GLN A 31 20.96 5.69 -8.91
CA GLN A 31 21.71 5.67 -10.17
C GLN A 31 22.43 4.34 -10.45
N GLY A 32 22.41 3.39 -9.52
CA GLY A 32 23.01 2.06 -9.74
C GLY A 32 24.53 2.10 -9.90
N GLN A 33 25.23 2.89 -9.06
CA GLN A 33 26.69 2.97 -9.07
C GLN A 33 27.37 1.61 -8.76
N SER A 34 28.68 1.53 -9.00
CA SER A 34 29.48 0.32 -8.76
C SER A 34 29.22 -0.32 -7.38
N GLY A 35 29.36 -1.65 -7.29
CA GLY A 35 28.95 -2.39 -6.08
C GLY A 35 29.60 -1.93 -4.77
N ALA A 36 30.83 -1.40 -4.80
CA ALA A 36 31.48 -0.85 -3.61
C ALA A 36 30.92 0.52 -3.20
N GLN A 37 30.71 1.42 -4.17
CA GLN A 37 30.15 2.76 -3.92
C GLN A 37 28.71 2.68 -3.43
N SER A 38 27.90 1.80 -4.03
CA SER A 38 26.52 1.56 -3.59
C SER A 38 26.45 1.04 -2.15
N LYS A 39 27.36 0.14 -1.74
CA LYS A 39 27.43 -0.33 -0.35
C LYS A 39 27.78 0.81 0.62
N LEU A 40 28.81 1.60 0.29
CA LEU A 40 29.22 2.74 1.11
C LEU A 40 28.11 3.80 1.23
N ALA A 41 27.38 4.08 0.15
CA ALA A 41 26.24 4.99 0.16
C ALA A 41 25.10 4.46 1.06
N ALA A 42 24.78 3.16 0.98
CA ALA A 42 23.77 2.54 1.85
C ALA A 42 24.17 2.53 3.33
N GLU A 43 25.44 2.27 3.64
CA GLU A 43 25.96 2.33 5.01
C GLU A 43 25.93 3.76 5.55
N SER A 44 26.40 4.73 4.76
CA SER A 44 26.40 6.15 5.13
C SER A 44 24.98 6.66 5.37
N LEU A 45 24.04 6.30 4.49
CA LEU A 45 22.65 6.69 4.62
C LEU A 45 22.04 6.17 5.93
N ARG A 46 22.25 4.89 6.25
CA ARG A 46 21.75 4.29 7.49
C ARG A 46 22.39 4.88 8.74
N ALA A 47 23.71 5.11 8.73
CA ALA A 47 24.43 5.70 9.85
C ALA A 47 23.95 7.13 10.15
N GLN A 48 23.69 7.93 9.12
CA GLN A 48 23.14 9.27 9.27
C GLN A 48 21.72 9.24 9.82
N ILE A 49 20.83 8.40 9.26
CA ILE A 49 19.46 8.24 9.76
C ILE A 49 19.47 7.80 11.24
N HIS A 50 20.29 6.81 11.59
CA HIS A 50 20.46 6.37 12.97
C HIS A 50 20.88 7.51 13.90
N THR A 51 21.90 8.27 13.51
CA THR A 51 22.40 9.42 14.29
C THR A 51 21.30 10.46 14.52
N MET A 52 20.54 10.78 13.47
CA MET A 52 19.43 11.73 13.54
C MET A 52 18.32 11.25 14.48
N LEU A 53 17.97 9.96 14.43
CA LEU A 53 16.96 9.37 15.31
C LEU A 53 17.43 9.36 16.77
N ALA A 54 18.68 8.95 17.02
CA ALA A 54 19.27 8.91 18.36
C ALA A 54 19.39 10.31 19.01
N GLN A 55 19.59 11.35 18.20
CA GLN A 55 19.66 12.75 18.67
C GLN A 55 18.30 13.45 18.72
N ASN A 56 17.19 12.75 18.41
CA ASN A 56 15.85 13.32 18.26
C ASN A 56 15.79 14.50 17.26
N HIS A 57 16.63 14.46 16.22
CA HIS A 57 16.73 15.49 15.19
C HIS A 57 16.15 15.01 13.85
N TYR A 58 14.84 15.13 13.68
CA TYR A 58 14.13 14.50 12.55
C TYR A 58 13.96 15.38 11.30
N LEU A 59 14.24 16.68 11.40
CA LEU A 59 13.92 17.65 10.34
C LEU A 59 14.57 17.27 9.00
N GLY A 60 15.88 16.98 9.00
CA GLY A 60 16.57 16.63 7.76
C GLY A 60 16.06 15.34 7.11
N LEU A 61 15.57 14.37 7.90
CA LEU A 61 14.97 13.13 7.39
C LEU A 61 13.59 13.41 6.79
N SER A 62 12.77 14.21 7.48
CA SER A 62 11.47 14.63 6.96
C SER A 62 11.62 15.38 5.63
N VAL A 63 12.57 16.32 5.55
CA VAL A 63 12.87 17.06 4.32
C VAL A 63 13.35 16.12 3.22
N ALA A 64 14.24 15.17 3.52
CA ALA A 64 14.71 14.21 2.53
C ALA A 64 13.56 13.35 1.95
N LEU A 65 12.65 12.86 2.81
CA LEU A 65 11.51 12.07 2.36
C LEU A 65 10.53 12.88 1.50
N SER A 66 10.27 14.14 1.84
CA SER A 66 9.38 15.01 1.06
C SER A 66 10.01 15.54 -0.24
N MET A 67 11.34 15.66 -0.28
CA MET A 67 12.08 16.25 -1.40
C MET A 67 12.89 15.20 -2.17
N ALA A 68 12.51 13.93 -2.08
CA ALA A 68 13.14 12.88 -2.87
C ALA A 68 13.01 13.18 -4.37
N PRO A 69 14.11 13.20 -5.16
CA PRO A 69 14.09 13.64 -6.55
C PRO A 69 13.48 12.62 -7.52
N SER A 70 13.20 11.39 -7.05
CA SER A 70 12.66 10.31 -7.88
C SER A 70 12.03 9.22 -7.01
N PRO A 71 11.20 8.32 -7.59
CA PRO A 71 10.68 7.16 -6.87
C PRO A 71 11.80 6.27 -6.30
N ALA A 72 12.88 6.05 -7.07
CA ALA A 72 13.99 5.21 -6.66
C ALA A 72 14.77 5.80 -5.47
N ALA A 73 14.98 7.13 -5.47
CA ALA A 73 15.62 7.80 -4.33
C ALA A 73 14.71 7.74 -3.08
N TYR A 74 13.41 7.93 -3.24
CA TYR A 74 12.45 7.79 -2.14
C TYR A 74 12.47 6.37 -1.56
N GLN A 75 12.45 5.34 -2.42
CA GLN A 75 12.54 3.94 -2.00
C GLN A 75 13.84 3.67 -1.24
N ALA A 76 14.97 4.20 -1.69
CA ALA A 76 16.25 4.06 -0.99
C ALA A 76 16.22 4.67 0.42
N LEU A 77 15.63 5.87 0.57
CA LEU A 77 15.44 6.51 1.88
C LEU A 77 14.55 5.68 2.79
N MET A 78 13.39 5.24 2.29
CA MET A 78 12.44 4.44 3.06
C MET A 78 13.03 3.09 3.48
N GLN A 79 13.76 2.43 2.60
CA GLN A 79 14.43 1.17 2.89
C GLN A 79 15.52 1.33 3.95
N ALA A 80 16.30 2.41 3.89
CA ALA A 80 17.31 2.71 4.89
C ALA A 80 16.69 3.06 6.25
N LEU A 81 15.60 3.83 6.25
CA LEU A 81 14.83 4.14 7.45
C LEU A 81 14.27 2.86 8.09
N ASP A 82 13.60 2.02 7.30
CA ASP A 82 13.06 0.74 7.77
C ASP A 82 14.17 -0.14 8.38
N ASP A 83 15.32 -0.25 7.69
CA ASP A 83 16.46 -1.02 8.20
C ASP A 83 16.94 -0.49 9.55
N VAL A 84 17.03 0.83 9.74
CA VAL A 84 17.44 1.43 11.02
C VAL A 84 16.43 1.14 12.15
N LEU A 85 15.15 1.02 11.84
CA LEU A 85 14.09 0.72 12.81
C LEU A 85 14.00 -0.76 13.20
N GLN A 86 14.69 -1.65 12.50
CA GLN A 86 14.78 -3.06 12.88
C GLN A 86 15.75 -3.27 14.06
N ALA A 87 15.52 -4.36 14.81
CA ALA A 87 16.44 -4.78 15.87
C ALA A 87 17.80 -5.20 15.30
N LYS A 88 18.89 -4.68 15.86
CA LYS A 88 20.28 -4.93 15.46
C LYS A 88 21.04 -5.74 16.50
N THR A 89 20.64 -5.66 17.76
CA THR A 89 21.22 -6.40 18.89
C THR A 89 20.16 -7.30 19.53
N ASP A 90 20.58 -8.15 20.47
CA ASP A 90 19.68 -9.04 21.20
C ASP A 90 18.93 -8.31 22.34
N ASP A 91 19.43 -7.15 22.77
CA ASP A 91 18.76 -6.27 23.73
C ASP A 91 17.60 -5.50 23.09
N GLU A 92 17.69 -5.24 21.78
CA GLU A 92 16.65 -4.55 21.02
C GLU A 92 15.46 -5.47 20.68
N VAL A 93 14.27 -4.89 20.60
CA VAL A 93 13.06 -5.59 20.19
C VAL A 93 12.73 -5.34 18.72
N GLN A 94 12.24 -6.37 18.05
CA GLN A 94 11.70 -6.28 16.70
C GLN A 94 10.20 -6.02 16.74
N TRP A 95 9.77 -4.86 16.26
CA TRP A 95 8.37 -4.55 16.00
C TRP A 95 7.92 -5.09 14.66
N PHE A 96 6.67 -5.55 14.57
CA PHE A 96 6.04 -5.94 13.32
C PHE A 96 4.55 -5.65 13.35
N ALA A 97 3.96 -5.54 12.16
CA ALA A 97 2.53 -5.49 11.97
C ALA A 97 2.09 -6.58 10.99
N LEU A 98 0.97 -7.23 11.28
CA LEU A 98 0.26 -8.12 10.38
C LEU A 98 -0.94 -7.36 9.81
N PRO A 99 -0.88 -6.93 8.54
CA PRO A 99 -1.99 -6.24 7.92
C PRO A 99 -3.09 -7.21 7.51
N VAL A 100 -4.33 -6.76 7.61
CA VAL A 100 -5.52 -7.46 7.12
C VAL A 100 -6.34 -6.48 6.30
N VAL A 101 -6.46 -6.74 5.00
CA VAL A 101 -7.36 -5.98 4.13
C VAL A 101 -8.77 -6.55 4.31
N LEU A 102 -9.71 -5.68 4.65
CA LEU A 102 -11.10 -6.03 4.93
C LEU A 102 -11.96 -5.52 3.78
N VAL A 103 -12.62 -6.42 3.07
CA VAL A 103 -13.68 -6.07 2.12
C VAL A 103 -15.01 -6.36 2.81
N ALA A 104 -15.77 -5.31 3.12
CA ALA A 104 -17.01 -5.43 3.86
C ALA A 104 -18.18 -4.86 3.07
N GLY A 105 -19.34 -5.51 3.16
CA GLY A 105 -20.62 -5.04 2.65
C GLY A 105 -21.67 -5.05 3.75
N THR A 106 -22.42 -3.97 3.90
CA THR A 106 -23.54 -3.89 4.84
C THR A 106 -24.64 -2.95 4.35
N ASN A 107 -25.90 -3.21 4.75
CA ASN A 107 -27.07 -2.42 4.35
C ASN A 107 -27.38 -1.27 5.32
N ARG A 108 -26.58 -1.10 6.38
CA ARG A 108 -26.68 -0.02 7.37
C ARG A 108 -25.30 0.19 7.99
N PRO A 109 -24.99 1.35 8.58
CA PRO A 109 -23.76 1.51 9.35
C PRO A 109 -23.59 0.41 10.39
N ALA A 110 -22.39 -0.16 10.49
CA ALA A 110 -22.06 -1.27 11.38
C ALA A 110 -20.68 -1.05 12.01
N ALA A 111 -20.28 -1.94 12.91
CA ALA A 111 -18.93 -1.92 13.48
C ALA A 111 -18.43 -3.35 13.67
N LEU A 112 -17.15 -3.58 13.39
CA LEU A 112 -16.45 -4.81 13.75
C LEU A 112 -15.80 -4.64 15.12
N SER A 113 -15.51 -5.74 15.80
CA SER A 113 -14.66 -5.71 17.00
C SER A 113 -13.26 -5.19 16.64
N ALA A 114 -12.71 -4.30 17.46
CA ALA A 114 -11.31 -3.92 17.35
C ALA A 114 -10.39 -4.79 18.21
N ALA A 115 -10.89 -5.82 18.90
CA ALA A 115 -10.03 -6.78 19.57
C ALA A 115 -9.19 -7.56 18.54
N ALA A 116 -7.91 -7.79 18.82
CA ALA A 116 -7.05 -8.63 17.99
C ALA A 116 -7.24 -10.12 18.32
N PRO A 117 -7.32 -11.03 17.33
CA PRO A 117 -7.33 -12.48 17.55
C PRO A 117 -5.92 -12.99 17.88
N ALA A 118 -5.26 -12.39 18.87
CA ALA A 118 -3.84 -12.59 19.12
C ALA A 118 -3.50 -14.06 19.43
N VAL A 119 -4.32 -14.72 20.24
CA VAL A 119 -4.11 -16.12 20.66
C VAL A 119 -4.32 -17.07 19.49
N GLU A 120 -5.43 -16.91 18.76
CA GLU A 120 -5.81 -17.75 17.63
C GLU A 120 -4.86 -17.56 16.45
N ALA A 121 -4.46 -16.32 16.16
CA ALA A 121 -3.49 -16.01 15.12
C ALA A 121 -2.10 -16.58 15.46
N ALA A 122 -1.62 -16.40 16.69
CA ALA A 122 -0.35 -16.98 17.13
C ALA A 122 -0.36 -18.52 17.05
N ALA A 123 -1.44 -19.16 17.50
CA ALA A 123 -1.61 -20.61 17.41
C ALA A 123 -1.64 -21.10 15.95
N CYS A 124 -2.33 -20.38 15.05
CA CYS A 124 -2.36 -20.68 13.63
C CYS A 124 -0.94 -20.60 13.02
N LEU A 125 -0.22 -19.51 13.28
CA LEU A 125 1.13 -19.27 12.73
C LEU A 125 2.19 -20.23 13.30
N ALA A 126 2.02 -20.75 14.51
CA ALA A 126 2.93 -21.72 15.12
C ALA A 126 3.06 -23.03 14.32
N ASN A 127 2.01 -23.40 13.58
CA ASN A 127 1.95 -24.62 12.79
C ASN A 127 2.89 -24.60 11.58
N TYR A 128 3.36 -23.43 11.16
CA TYR A 128 4.15 -23.27 9.94
C TYR A 128 5.58 -22.81 10.26
N PRO A 129 6.63 -23.56 9.82
CA PRO A 129 8.01 -23.25 10.17
C PRO A 129 8.47 -21.83 9.83
N HIS A 130 8.04 -21.28 8.68
CA HIS A 130 8.45 -19.94 8.22
C HIS A 130 7.79 -18.79 8.98
N THR A 131 6.71 -19.05 9.74
CA THR A 131 6.02 -18.04 10.56
C THR A 131 6.10 -18.31 12.06
N ARG A 132 6.67 -19.44 12.47
CA ARG A 132 6.67 -19.91 13.87
C ARG A 132 7.26 -18.89 14.86
N ALA A 133 8.24 -18.10 14.44
CA ALA A 133 8.80 -17.05 15.28
C ALA A 133 7.73 -16.08 15.83
N LEU A 134 6.70 -15.78 15.04
CA LEU A 134 5.61 -14.87 15.40
C LEU A 134 4.70 -15.40 16.51
N ALA A 135 4.66 -16.72 16.72
CA ALA A 135 3.91 -17.31 17.82
C ALA A 135 4.51 -16.99 19.20
N HIS A 136 5.78 -16.57 19.24
CA HIS A 136 6.48 -16.17 20.47
C HIS A 136 6.52 -14.66 20.69
N ALA A 137 5.86 -13.88 19.82
CA ALA A 137 5.77 -12.44 19.99
C ALA A 137 4.80 -12.07 21.12
N THR A 138 5.03 -10.90 21.71
CA THR A 138 4.02 -10.17 22.47
C THR A 138 3.09 -9.47 21.48
N TRP A 139 1.90 -10.02 21.30
CA TRP A 139 0.84 -9.41 20.49
C TRP A 139 0.06 -8.39 21.30
N LEU A 140 -0.26 -7.26 20.69
CA LEU A 140 -1.12 -6.26 21.30
C LEU A 140 -2.59 -6.71 21.23
N PRO A 141 -3.43 -6.32 22.21
CA PRO A 141 -4.80 -6.83 22.32
C PRO A 141 -5.78 -6.17 21.34
N THR A 142 -5.39 -5.08 20.69
CA THR A 142 -6.25 -4.29 19.81
C THR A 142 -5.71 -4.21 18.39
N LEU A 143 -6.63 -4.03 17.45
CA LEU A 143 -6.38 -3.77 16.05
C LEU A 143 -6.25 -2.27 15.82
N PHE A 144 -5.29 -1.92 14.97
CA PHE A 144 -5.00 -0.54 14.60
C PHE A 144 -5.50 -0.25 13.20
N THR A 145 -5.94 0.99 12.97
CA THR A 145 -6.24 1.50 11.63
C THR A 145 -4.96 1.97 10.94
N ALA A 146 -5.03 2.20 9.62
CA ALA A 146 -3.92 2.82 8.90
C ALA A 146 -3.60 4.22 9.45
N ALA A 147 -4.61 4.97 9.90
CA ALA A 147 -4.42 6.29 10.48
C ALA A 147 -3.60 6.21 11.78
N ASP A 148 -3.92 5.27 12.67
CA ASP A 148 -3.20 5.07 13.92
C ASP A 148 -1.71 4.79 13.67
N LEU A 149 -1.40 3.85 12.78
CA LEU A 149 -0.02 3.48 12.50
C LEU A 149 0.75 4.60 11.76
N SER A 150 0.10 5.28 10.81
CA SER A 150 0.72 6.39 10.08
C SER A 150 0.99 7.62 10.95
N GLY A 151 0.24 7.78 12.05
CA GLY A 151 0.45 8.84 13.03
C GLY A 151 1.69 8.63 13.92
N ILE A 152 2.29 7.44 13.90
CA ILE A 152 3.49 7.13 14.68
C ILE A 152 4.73 7.51 13.87
N ASN A 153 5.44 8.55 14.32
CA ASN A 153 6.68 8.97 13.69
C ASN A 153 7.83 7.95 13.92
N ALA A 154 8.85 8.01 13.07
CA ALA A 154 10.00 7.11 13.14
C ALA A 154 10.78 7.20 14.47
N GLY A 155 10.82 8.37 15.11
CA GLY A 155 11.47 8.55 16.41
C GLY A 155 10.82 7.70 17.51
N ARG A 156 9.49 7.61 17.52
CA ARG A 156 8.76 6.76 18.47
C ARG A 156 9.04 5.28 18.24
N TRP A 157 9.06 4.83 16.99
CA TRP A 157 9.47 3.46 16.66
C TRP A 157 10.91 3.17 17.08
N PHE A 158 11.82 4.12 16.83
CA PHE A 158 13.22 3.99 17.22
C PHE A 158 13.42 3.92 18.73
N ALA A 159 12.69 4.71 19.51
CA ALA A 159 12.70 4.64 20.97
C ALA A 159 12.09 3.32 21.48
N ALA A 160 10.97 2.89 20.89
CA ALA A 160 10.26 1.68 21.29
C ALA A 160 11.04 0.38 20.99
N LYS A 161 12.05 0.42 20.11
CA LYS A 161 12.86 -0.76 19.78
C LYS A 161 14.01 -1.00 20.76
N GLN A 162 14.37 -0.02 21.60
CA GLN A 162 15.63 -0.03 22.34
C GLN A 162 15.74 -1.19 23.34
N ASN A 163 14.62 -1.56 23.98
CA ASN A 163 14.54 -2.69 24.90
C ASN A 163 13.07 -3.06 25.18
N ALA A 164 12.84 -4.15 25.93
CA ALA A 164 11.51 -4.65 26.23
C ALA A 164 10.65 -3.70 27.10
N GLU A 165 11.27 -2.91 27.99
CA GLU A 165 10.58 -1.94 28.84
C GLU A 165 10.04 -0.79 28.00
N ALA A 166 10.89 -0.17 27.17
CA ALA A 166 10.49 0.87 26.23
C ALA A 166 9.41 0.39 25.25
N ALA A 167 9.47 -0.88 24.85
CA ALA A 167 8.45 -1.47 24.00
C ALA A 167 7.09 -1.60 24.69
N ALA A 168 7.08 -2.05 25.95
CA ALA A 168 5.87 -2.18 26.76
C ALA A 168 5.23 -0.82 27.08
N GLU A 169 6.05 0.18 27.45
CA GLU A 169 5.59 1.56 27.67
C GLU A 169 4.97 2.14 26.39
N PHE A 170 5.63 1.95 25.26
CA PHE A 170 5.12 2.40 23.98
C PHE A 170 3.80 1.69 23.62
N ALA A 171 3.70 0.38 23.82
CA ALA A 171 2.47 -0.39 23.57
C ALA A 171 1.29 0.12 24.41
N ALA A 172 1.53 0.45 25.69
CA ALA A 172 0.50 0.99 26.57
C ALA A 172 0.04 2.41 26.17
N ALA A 173 0.91 3.18 25.50
CA ALA A 173 0.62 4.54 25.04
C ALA A 173 -0.01 4.60 23.63
N LEU A 174 -0.23 3.46 22.98
CA LEU A 174 -0.90 3.42 21.67
C LEU A 174 -2.42 3.62 21.80
N PRO A 175 -3.08 4.18 20.75
CA PRO A 175 -4.52 4.34 20.74
C PRO A 175 -5.25 3.02 21.02
N GLN A 176 -6.29 3.07 21.83
CA GLN A 176 -7.16 1.94 22.09
C GLN A 176 -8.50 2.19 21.40
N HIS A 177 -8.98 1.18 20.68
CA HIS A 177 -10.27 1.21 19.99
C HIS A 177 -11.08 0.01 20.46
N ASP A 178 -12.37 0.22 20.70
CA ASP A 178 -13.30 -0.87 20.98
C ASP A 178 -13.87 -1.47 19.69
N THR A 179 -14.01 -0.64 18.65
CA THR A 179 -14.65 -1.02 17.40
C THR A 179 -13.98 -0.43 16.16
N LEU A 180 -14.07 -1.14 15.04
CA LEU A 180 -13.70 -0.65 13.70
C LEU A 180 -14.97 -0.28 12.93
N PRO A 181 -15.20 1.00 12.59
CA PRO A 181 -16.44 1.43 11.95
C PRO A 181 -16.53 0.94 10.49
N LEU A 182 -17.75 0.58 10.08
CA LEU A 182 -18.12 0.25 8.71
C LEU A 182 -19.23 1.18 8.23
N ALA A 183 -18.99 1.86 7.11
CA ALA A 183 -20.02 2.64 6.43
C ALA A 183 -21.06 1.72 5.77
N GLU A 184 -22.26 2.26 5.54
CA GLU A 184 -23.26 1.60 4.69
C GLU A 184 -22.72 1.42 3.27
N GLY A 185 -23.08 0.30 2.64
CA GLY A 185 -22.63 -0.09 1.31
C GLY A 185 -21.41 -0.99 1.36
N GLN A 186 -20.59 -0.93 0.31
CA GLN A 186 -19.35 -1.69 0.19
C GLN A 186 -18.15 -0.81 0.53
N SER A 187 -17.22 -1.37 1.30
CA SER A 187 -16.01 -0.68 1.72
C SER A 187 -14.80 -1.62 1.68
N VAL A 188 -13.63 -1.03 1.43
CA VAL A 188 -12.35 -1.73 1.52
C VAL A 188 -11.44 -0.94 2.46
N SER A 189 -11.17 -1.53 3.63
CA SER A 189 -10.39 -0.93 4.71
C SER A 189 -9.22 -1.84 5.11
N THR A 190 -8.40 -1.38 6.04
CA THR A 190 -7.26 -2.15 6.57
C THR A 190 -7.28 -2.10 8.08
N ALA A 191 -7.07 -3.25 8.71
CA ALA A 191 -6.75 -3.38 10.12
C ALA A 191 -5.34 -3.96 10.27
N PHE A 192 -4.68 -3.66 11.37
CA PHE A 192 -3.34 -4.15 11.66
C PHE A 192 -3.31 -4.77 13.06
N ALA A 193 -2.90 -6.03 13.15
CA ALA A 193 -2.46 -6.58 14.43
C ALA A 193 -0.98 -6.26 14.63
N LEU A 194 -0.65 -5.63 15.74
CA LEU A 194 0.72 -5.23 16.07
C LEU A 194 1.32 -6.21 17.09
N GLY A 195 2.61 -6.45 16.99
CA GLY A 195 3.35 -7.19 17.99
C GLY A 195 4.83 -6.82 18.02
N TYR A 196 5.50 -7.25 19.08
CA TYR A 196 6.94 -7.09 19.23
C TYR A 196 7.55 -8.31 19.93
N GLY A 197 8.86 -8.45 19.85
CA GLY A 197 9.58 -9.54 20.48
C GLY A 197 11.06 -9.50 20.14
N SER A 198 11.76 -10.63 20.25
CA SER A 198 13.19 -10.67 19.96
C SER A 198 13.49 -10.50 18.47
N ARG A 199 14.76 -10.27 18.16
CA ARG A 199 15.28 -10.19 16.79
C ARG A 199 14.93 -11.40 15.92
N ALA A 200 14.67 -12.57 16.51
CA ALA A 200 14.28 -13.79 15.79
C ALA A 200 13.02 -13.62 14.92
N LEU A 201 12.13 -12.66 15.26
CA LEU A 201 10.95 -12.33 14.47
C LEU A 201 11.28 -11.93 13.03
N GLN A 202 12.45 -11.30 12.78
CA GLN A 202 12.88 -10.89 11.44
C GLN A 202 12.91 -12.05 10.44
N THR A 203 13.10 -13.28 10.92
CA THR A 203 13.11 -14.48 10.07
C THR A 203 11.76 -14.77 9.41
N ALA A 204 10.66 -14.20 9.92
CA ALA A 204 9.31 -14.35 9.37
C ALA A 204 8.81 -13.11 8.62
N LEU A 205 9.45 -11.94 8.81
CA LEU A 205 8.96 -10.68 8.25
C LEU A 205 9.18 -10.60 6.74
N GLY A 206 8.19 -10.06 6.02
CA GLY A 206 8.22 -9.88 4.57
C GLY A 206 8.17 -11.18 3.77
N LYS A 207 8.01 -12.34 4.42
CA LYS A 207 7.88 -13.64 3.74
C LYS A 207 6.42 -13.91 3.42
N ASN A 208 6.17 -14.43 2.21
CA ASN A 208 4.84 -14.86 1.81
C ASN A 208 4.27 -15.86 2.85
N LEU A 209 2.98 -15.72 3.18
CA LEU A 209 2.29 -16.59 4.13
C LEU A 209 2.23 -18.05 3.66
N GLN A 210 2.30 -18.30 2.35
CA GLN A 210 2.27 -19.64 1.75
C GLN A 210 1.06 -20.44 2.27
N GLU A 211 1.29 -21.66 2.75
CA GLU A 211 0.27 -22.56 3.31
C GLU A 211 -0.43 -22.00 4.56
N ALA A 212 0.15 -20.98 5.22
CA ALA A 212 -0.47 -20.32 6.36
C ALA A 212 -1.58 -19.32 5.96
N ALA A 213 -1.66 -18.92 4.68
CA ALA A 213 -2.57 -17.87 4.23
C ALA A 213 -4.05 -18.23 4.44
N LEU A 214 -4.50 -19.38 3.92
CA LEU A 214 -5.91 -19.78 4.00
C LEU A 214 -6.37 -20.04 5.45
N PRO A 215 -5.61 -20.74 6.31
CA PRO A 215 -6.00 -20.94 7.70
C PRO A 215 -6.03 -19.63 8.48
N LEU A 216 -5.08 -18.73 8.22
CA LEU A 216 -5.09 -17.41 8.85
C LEU A 216 -6.30 -16.59 8.39
N MET A 217 -6.67 -16.63 7.11
CA MET A 217 -7.91 -16.01 6.61
C MET A 217 -9.14 -16.50 7.40
N GLN A 218 -9.23 -17.80 7.70
CA GLN A 218 -10.34 -18.36 8.47
C GLN A 218 -10.38 -17.82 9.90
N VAL A 219 -9.24 -17.71 10.57
CA VAL A 219 -9.14 -17.10 11.91
C VAL A 219 -9.70 -15.68 11.89
N TRP A 220 -9.25 -14.86 10.95
CA TRP A 220 -9.71 -13.47 10.82
C TRP A 220 -11.19 -13.37 10.47
N GLN A 221 -11.67 -14.21 9.56
CA GLN A 221 -13.05 -14.25 9.13
C GLN A 221 -14.01 -14.62 10.26
N GLN A 222 -13.64 -15.59 11.10
CA GLN A 222 -14.43 -16.03 12.24
C GLN A 222 -14.43 -14.98 13.35
N HIS A 223 -13.25 -14.42 13.65
CA HIS A 223 -13.11 -13.44 14.72
C HIS A 223 -13.83 -12.13 14.44
N LEU A 224 -13.77 -11.65 13.19
CA LEU A 224 -14.40 -10.40 12.77
C LEU A 224 -15.85 -10.58 12.28
N ALA A 225 -16.45 -11.76 12.45
CA ALA A 225 -17.82 -12.00 12.03
C ALA A 225 -18.79 -11.08 12.80
N ALA A 226 -19.64 -10.37 12.05
CA ALA A 226 -20.63 -9.45 12.62
C ALA A 226 -22.00 -9.63 11.93
N ALA A 227 -23.07 -9.52 12.71
CA ALA A 227 -24.43 -9.67 12.20
C ALA A 227 -24.75 -8.60 11.16
N GLY A 228 -25.29 -9.00 10.00
CA GLY A 228 -25.64 -8.07 8.93
C GLY A 228 -24.44 -7.49 8.15
N VAL A 229 -23.26 -8.08 8.31
CA VAL A 229 -22.05 -7.74 7.55
C VAL A 229 -21.62 -8.95 6.72
N THR A 230 -21.43 -8.74 5.41
CA THR A 230 -20.67 -9.66 4.56
C THR A 230 -19.22 -9.20 4.61
N LEU A 231 -18.33 -10.03 5.13
CA LEU A 231 -16.92 -9.71 5.29
C LEU A 231 -16.07 -10.69 4.48
N PHE A 232 -15.00 -10.19 3.88
CA PHE A 232 -13.86 -10.97 3.43
C PHE A 232 -12.60 -10.36 4.05
N ALA A 233 -11.89 -11.16 4.85
CA ALA A 233 -10.64 -10.76 5.50
C ALA A 233 -9.44 -11.39 4.79
N ASN A 234 -8.54 -10.55 4.28
CA ASN A 234 -7.33 -10.96 3.57
C ASN A 234 -6.07 -10.54 4.35
N PRO A 235 -5.50 -11.45 5.18
CA PRO A 235 -4.26 -11.18 5.88
C PRO A 235 -3.09 -11.18 4.90
N LEU A 236 -2.24 -10.18 5.05
CA LEU A 236 -0.97 -10.06 4.34
C LEU A 236 0.18 -10.66 5.15
N ALA A 237 1.32 -10.83 4.49
CA ALA A 237 2.55 -11.18 5.16
C ALA A 237 2.86 -10.17 6.28
N PRO A 238 3.14 -10.62 7.52
CA PRO A 238 3.63 -9.73 8.56
C PRO A 238 4.94 -9.10 8.13
N ALA A 239 5.09 -7.81 8.41
CA ALA A 239 6.24 -7.01 8.00
C ALA A 239 6.60 -6.01 9.10
N THR A 240 7.70 -5.29 8.92
CA THR A 240 7.98 -4.11 9.75
C THR A 240 6.84 -3.10 9.62
N PRO A 241 6.57 -2.25 10.64
CA PRO A 241 5.41 -1.36 10.61
C PRO A 241 5.32 -0.47 9.36
N ILE A 242 6.45 0.06 8.87
CA ILE A 242 6.51 0.90 7.67
C ILE A 242 6.13 0.13 6.41
N HIS A 243 6.72 -1.05 6.21
CA HIS A 243 6.40 -1.89 5.05
C HIS A 243 4.97 -2.42 5.11
N ALA A 244 4.49 -2.82 6.28
CA ALA A 244 3.13 -3.27 6.48
C ALA A 244 2.09 -2.24 6.01
N ILE A 245 2.28 -0.95 6.36
CA ILE A 245 1.41 0.14 5.90
C ILE A 245 1.46 0.28 4.37
N THR A 246 2.65 0.21 3.79
CA THR A 246 2.86 0.37 2.35
C THR A 246 2.18 -0.74 1.54
N GLU A 247 2.41 -1.99 1.91
CA GLU A 247 1.82 -3.17 1.27
C GLU A 247 0.30 -3.20 1.45
N ALA A 248 -0.19 -2.91 2.66
CA ALA A 248 -1.62 -2.86 2.93
C ALA A 248 -2.32 -1.75 2.14
N ARG A 249 -1.71 -0.56 2.02
CA ARG A 249 -2.24 0.54 1.21
C ARG A 249 -2.36 0.12 -0.25
N HIS A 250 -1.32 -0.50 -0.81
CA HIS A 250 -1.33 -0.95 -2.19
C HIS A 250 -2.45 -1.97 -2.42
N LEU A 251 -2.49 -3.05 -1.63
CA LEU A 251 -3.52 -4.09 -1.80
C LEU A 251 -4.93 -3.59 -1.52
N ARG A 252 -5.14 -2.75 -0.50
CA ARG A 252 -6.43 -2.13 -0.22
C ARG A 252 -6.92 -1.28 -1.40
N THR A 253 -6.03 -0.51 -2.03
CA THR A 253 -6.39 0.31 -3.20
C THR A 253 -6.70 -0.57 -4.41
N ARG A 254 -5.95 -1.66 -4.61
CA ARG A 254 -6.24 -2.68 -5.63
C ARG A 254 -7.63 -3.29 -5.43
N MET A 255 -7.91 -3.83 -4.24
CA MET A 255 -9.20 -4.46 -3.96
C MET A 255 -10.36 -3.46 -4.05
N ALA A 256 -10.13 -2.18 -3.68
CA ALA A 256 -11.12 -1.13 -3.90
C ALA A 256 -11.41 -0.89 -5.39
N LEU A 257 -10.38 -0.92 -6.25
CA LEU A 257 -10.54 -0.85 -7.69
C LEU A 257 -11.28 -2.09 -8.23
N ASP A 258 -10.98 -3.29 -7.74
CA ASP A 258 -11.66 -4.52 -8.16
C ASP A 258 -13.17 -4.46 -7.85
N VAL A 259 -13.53 -4.07 -6.62
CA VAL A 259 -14.93 -3.90 -6.19
C VAL A 259 -15.62 -2.79 -7.00
N PHE A 260 -14.94 -1.66 -7.21
CA PHE A 260 -15.47 -0.56 -8.00
C PHE A 260 -15.73 -0.98 -9.45
N ALA A 261 -14.75 -1.61 -10.09
CA ALA A 261 -14.83 -2.07 -11.47
C ALA A 261 -15.97 -3.07 -11.67
N ALA A 262 -16.09 -4.06 -10.78
CA ALA A 262 -17.18 -5.05 -10.83
C ALA A 262 -18.56 -4.38 -10.77
N ASN A 263 -18.74 -3.41 -9.87
CA ASN A 263 -20.00 -2.67 -9.76
C ASN A 263 -20.26 -1.80 -10.99
N ALA A 264 -19.25 -1.07 -11.46
CA ALA A 264 -19.37 -0.16 -12.58
C ALA A 264 -19.72 -0.91 -13.86
N LEU A 265 -18.99 -1.99 -14.16
CA LEU A 265 -19.24 -2.84 -15.32
C LEU A 265 -20.60 -3.51 -15.25
N ARG A 266 -21.03 -3.99 -14.07
CA ARG A 266 -22.38 -4.54 -13.89
C ARG A 266 -23.46 -3.50 -14.20
N ALA A 267 -23.33 -2.28 -13.67
CA ALA A 267 -24.28 -1.20 -13.91
C ALA A 267 -24.36 -0.82 -15.40
N ILE A 268 -23.21 -0.74 -16.08
CA ILE A 268 -23.16 -0.45 -17.52
C ILE A 268 -23.81 -1.58 -18.32
N ARG A 269 -23.48 -2.83 -18.01
CA ARG A 269 -23.97 -4.01 -18.73
C ARG A 269 -25.47 -4.25 -18.62
N LEU A 270 -26.13 -3.67 -17.62
CA LEU A 270 -27.60 -3.68 -17.52
C LEU A 270 -28.27 -2.81 -18.60
N GLN A 271 -27.55 -1.83 -19.16
CA GLN A 271 -28.11 -0.84 -20.09
C GLN A 271 -27.47 -0.91 -21.49
N SER A 272 -26.20 -1.30 -21.57
CA SER A 272 -25.44 -1.44 -22.82
C SER A 272 -24.70 -2.78 -22.83
N PRO A 273 -24.74 -3.55 -23.94
CA PRO A 273 -24.02 -4.82 -24.01
C PRO A 273 -22.49 -4.66 -23.95
N ARG A 274 -21.95 -3.46 -24.26
CA ARG A 274 -20.51 -3.20 -24.31
C ARG A 274 -20.11 -2.05 -23.38
N ALA A 275 -19.04 -2.28 -22.61
CA ALA A 275 -18.45 -1.32 -21.69
C ALA A 275 -17.08 -0.85 -22.21
N GLY A 276 -16.88 0.46 -22.29
CA GLY A 276 -15.63 1.10 -22.67
C GLY A 276 -14.87 1.61 -21.45
N VAL A 277 -13.56 1.42 -21.44
CA VAL A 277 -12.68 1.82 -20.34
C VAL A 277 -11.65 2.84 -20.82
N VAL A 278 -11.42 3.87 -20.01
CA VAL A 278 -10.39 4.89 -20.25
C VAL A 278 -9.41 4.89 -19.09
N MET A 279 -8.12 4.85 -19.42
CA MET A 279 -7.02 4.96 -18.47
C MET A 279 -6.25 6.23 -18.75
N ALA A 280 -6.00 7.03 -17.72
CA ALA A 280 -5.20 8.24 -17.85
C ALA A 280 -4.38 8.49 -16.59
N ALA A 281 -3.21 9.11 -16.75
CA ALA A 281 -2.54 9.78 -15.65
C ALA A 281 -3.07 11.21 -15.54
N GLN A 282 -3.04 11.77 -14.34
CA GLN A 282 -3.43 13.14 -14.07
C GLN A 282 -2.35 13.81 -13.22
N GLU A 283 -2.08 15.09 -13.50
CA GLU A 283 -1.18 15.93 -12.71
C GLU A 283 -1.48 15.82 -11.19
N GLY A 284 -0.40 15.81 -10.39
CA GLY A 284 -0.47 15.58 -8.95
C GLY A 284 -0.34 14.11 -8.55
N GLY A 285 0.10 13.21 -9.44
CA GLY A 285 0.37 11.82 -9.12
C GLY A 285 -0.88 10.97 -8.93
N ARG A 286 -1.86 11.08 -9.83
CA ARG A 286 -3.09 10.26 -9.82
C ARG A 286 -3.20 9.45 -11.11
N LEU A 287 -3.69 8.22 -11.00
CA LEU A 287 -4.17 7.45 -12.15
C LEU A 287 -5.71 7.40 -12.09
N LEU A 288 -6.35 7.57 -13.24
CA LEU A 288 -7.80 7.57 -13.38
C LEU A 288 -8.23 6.38 -14.24
N PHE A 289 -9.22 5.64 -13.76
CA PHE A 289 -9.83 4.51 -14.45
C PHE A 289 -11.32 4.77 -14.63
N GLY A 290 -11.73 5.13 -15.84
CA GLY A 290 -13.10 5.47 -16.19
C GLY A 290 -13.82 4.32 -16.87
N PHE A 291 -15.03 4.01 -16.41
CA PHE A 291 -15.91 2.99 -16.93
C PHE A 291 -17.14 3.64 -17.56
N ASN A 292 -17.40 3.32 -18.83
CA ASN A 292 -18.39 4.00 -19.66
C ASN A 292 -19.18 2.99 -20.50
N ALA A 293 -20.37 3.37 -20.99
CA ALA A 293 -20.95 2.70 -22.14
C ALA A 293 -20.15 3.06 -23.41
N THR A 294 -20.00 2.11 -24.34
CA THR A 294 -19.34 2.43 -25.63
C THR A 294 -20.24 3.23 -26.56
N ASP A 295 -21.56 3.11 -26.40
CA ASP A 295 -22.55 3.84 -27.18
C ASP A 295 -22.98 5.09 -26.42
N SER A 296 -22.81 6.25 -27.05
CA SER A 296 -23.12 7.56 -26.48
C SER A 296 -24.62 7.83 -26.30
N GLN A 297 -25.51 6.96 -26.81
CA GLN A 297 -26.95 7.09 -26.64
C GLN A 297 -27.44 6.79 -25.20
N PHE A 298 -26.61 6.15 -24.39
CA PHE A 298 -26.90 5.87 -22.99
C PHE A 298 -26.08 6.82 -22.10
N GLU A 299 -26.72 7.87 -21.58
CA GLU A 299 -26.13 8.79 -20.59
C GLU A 299 -26.07 8.13 -19.22
N LEU A 300 -25.12 7.20 -19.04
CA LEU A 300 -24.68 6.81 -17.72
C LEU A 300 -23.66 7.83 -17.22
N GLN A 301 -23.81 8.26 -15.96
CA GLN A 301 -22.77 9.06 -15.32
C GLN A 301 -21.44 8.30 -15.39
N PRO A 302 -20.35 8.94 -15.88
CA PRO A 302 -19.03 8.32 -15.93
C PRO A 302 -18.61 7.85 -14.54
N GLN A 303 -18.34 6.55 -14.42
CA GLN A 303 -17.85 5.98 -13.17
C GLN A 303 -16.33 5.99 -13.21
N VAL A 304 -15.72 6.87 -12.40
CA VAL A 304 -14.26 7.04 -12.39
C VAL A 304 -13.69 6.61 -11.04
N PHE A 305 -12.77 5.66 -11.08
CA PHE A 305 -11.93 5.33 -9.92
C PHE A 305 -10.65 6.15 -9.97
N VAL A 306 -10.30 6.76 -8.83
CA VAL A 306 -9.06 7.53 -8.66
C VAL A 306 -8.06 6.71 -7.84
N TRP A 307 -6.92 6.41 -8.43
CA TRP A 307 -5.79 5.80 -7.74
C TRP A 307 -4.75 6.87 -7.40
N PRO A 308 -4.65 7.34 -6.15
CA PRO A 308 -3.56 8.22 -5.74
C PRO A 308 -2.25 7.42 -5.70
N LEU A 309 -1.21 7.86 -6.40
CA LEU A 309 0.09 7.20 -6.39
C LEU A 309 0.85 7.56 -5.12
N ALA A 310 1.31 6.57 -4.37
CA ALA A 310 2.34 6.78 -3.36
C ALA A 310 3.72 6.95 -4.03
N PRO A 311 4.68 7.65 -3.41
CA PRO A 311 5.99 7.91 -4.01
C PRO A 311 6.79 6.65 -4.38
N GLY A 312 6.57 5.54 -3.69
CA GLY A 312 7.25 4.26 -3.95
C GLY A 312 6.52 3.31 -4.91
N GLU A 313 5.31 3.63 -5.38
CA GLU A 313 4.55 2.73 -6.24
C GLU A 313 5.08 2.68 -7.69
N ARG A 314 4.89 1.53 -8.33
CA ARG A 314 5.27 1.28 -9.73
C ARG A 314 4.04 1.32 -10.62
N ILE A 315 3.99 2.29 -11.52
CA ILE A 315 2.85 2.50 -12.42
C ILE A 315 2.67 1.30 -13.35
N GLU A 316 3.76 0.66 -13.78
CA GLU A 316 3.72 -0.50 -14.67
C GLU A 316 2.97 -1.68 -14.02
N THR A 317 3.23 -1.92 -12.73
CA THR A 317 2.55 -2.97 -11.97
C THR A 317 1.06 -2.65 -11.77
N ILE A 318 0.72 -1.40 -11.47
CA ILE A 318 -0.68 -0.98 -11.31
C ILE A 318 -1.44 -1.12 -12.64
N GLN A 319 -0.83 -0.66 -13.73
CA GLN A 319 -1.39 -0.77 -15.08
C GLN A 319 -1.59 -2.24 -15.46
N GLN A 320 -0.60 -3.10 -15.28
CA GLN A 320 -0.73 -4.53 -15.62
C GLN A 320 -1.85 -5.20 -14.82
N ASN A 321 -1.88 -5.00 -13.49
CA ASN A 321 -2.94 -5.54 -12.64
C ASN A 321 -4.33 -5.10 -13.10
N PHE A 322 -4.47 -3.84 -13.53
CA PHE A 322 -5.73 -3.34 -14.07
C PHE A 322 -6.10 -3.98 -15.41
N LEU A 323 -5.14 -4.17 -16.31
CA LEU A 323 -5.37 -4.83 -17.59
C LEU A 323 -5.77 -6.30 -17.40
N ASP A 324 -5.14 -6.99 -16.45
CA ASP A 324 -5.50 -8.36 -16.08
C ASP A 324 -6.95 -8.42 -15.57
N LEU A 325 -7.33 -7.50 -14.69
CA LEU A 325 -8.72 -7.36 -14.22
C LEU A 325 -9.70 -7.09 -15.38
N MET A 326 -9.34 -6.24 -16.35
CA MET A 326 -10.19 -5.95 -17.50
C MET A 326 -10.35 -7.18 -18.41
N ALA A 327 -9.28 -7.96 -18.59
CA ALA A 327 -9.34 -9.22 -19.31
C ALA A 327 -10.24 -10.25 -18.60
N GLU A 328 -10.09 -10.42 -17.28
CA GLU A 328 -10.96 -11.27 -16.46
C GLU A 328 -12.43 -10.85 -16.54
N CYS A 329 -12.68 -9.54 -16.56
CA CYS A 329 -14.00 -8.97 -16.71
C CYS A 329 -14.54 -9.00 -18.15
N GLN A 330 -13.77 -9.48 -19.14
CA GLN A 330 -14.12 -9.50 -20.57
C GLN A 330 -14.39 -8.10 -21.15
N VAL A 331 -13.50 -7.14 -20.85
CA VAL A 331 -13.54 -5.78 -21.39
C VAL A 331 -12.43 -5.62 -22.42
N GLU A 332 -12.80 -5.57 -23.70
CA GLU A 332 -11.84 -5.43 -24.81
C GLU A 332 -11.67 -3.97 -25.28
N THR A 333 -12.66 -3.13 -25.00
CA THR A 333 -12.69 -1.72 -25.41
C THR A 333 -11.98 -0.86 -24.37
N ILE A 334 -10.65 -0.84 -24.43
CA ILE A 334 -9.79 -0.05 -23.52
C ILE A 334 -9.08 1.06 -24.31
N ARG A 335 -8.98 2.24 -23.69
CA ARG A 335 -8.24 3.39 -24.22
C ARG A 335 -7.28 3.92 -23.17
N LEU A 336 -5.97 3.75 -23.38
CA LEU A 336 -4.91 4.37 -22.59
C LEU A 336 -4.52 5.69 -23.24
N LEU A 337 -4.63 6.79 -22.50
CA LEU A 337 -4.21 8.12 -22.94
C LEU A 337 -2.71 8.33 -22.72
N HIS A 338 -2.02 8.83 -23.76
CA HIS A 338 -0.57 9.04 -23.70
C HIS A 338 -0.17 10.30 -22.93
N GLU A 339 -0.98 11.35 -23.07
CA GLU A 339 -0.74 12.64 -22.42
C GLU A 339 -1.46 12.67 -21.07
N PRO A 340 -0.79 13.15 -20.01
CA PRO A 340 -1.44 13.33 -18.72
C PRO A 340 -2.51 14.41 -18.80
N LEU A 341 -3.57 14.23 -18.02
CA LEU A 341 -4.61 15.24 -17.84
C LEU A 341 -4.14 16.31 -16.86
N HIS A 342 -4.65 17.53 -17.03
CA HIS A 342 -4.43 18.59 -16.05
C HIS A 342 -5.12 18.30 -14.71
N GLU A 343 -4.63 18.92 -13.62
CA GLU A 343 -5.05 18.61 -12.25
C GLU A 343 -6.58 18.69 -12.02
N THR A 344 -7.26 19.61 -12.70
CA THR A 344 -8.71 19.83 -12.60
C THR A 344 -9.50 19.28 -13.79
N GLU A 345 -8.83 18.65 -14.74
CA GLU A 345 -9.47 18.13 -15.95
C GLU A 345 -10.24 16.84 -15.65
N GLU A 346 -11.50 16.78 -16.08
CA GLU A 346 -12.31 15.56 -15.97
C GLU A 346 -11.82 14.49 -16.94
N LEU A 347 -11.87 13.23 -16.52
CA LEU A 347 -11.54 12.10 -17.39
C LEU A 347 -12.56 12.04 -18.55
N PRO A 348 -12.12 12.11 -19.83
CA PRO A 348 -13.03 11.97 -20.95
C PRO A 348 -13.72 10.60 -20.93
N ASN A 349 -14.98 10.56 -21.34
CA ASN A 349 -15.67 9.29 -21.57
C ASN A 349 -15.03 8.53 -22.75
N TYR A 350 -15.41 7.26 -22.94
CA TYR A 350 -14.78 6.41 -23.96
C TYR A 350 -14.85 7.01 -25.37
N ALA A 351 -16.00 7.54 -25.80
CA ALA A 351 -16.18 8.14 -27.12
C ALA A 351 -15.33 9.41 -27.33
N GLN A 352 -15.16 10.22 -26.27
CA GLN A 352 -14.28 11.40 -26.28
C GLN A 352 -12.81 10.98 -26.28
N ALA A 353 -12.43 9.95 -25.53
CA ALA A 353 -11.07 9.45 -25.43
C ALA A 353 -10.53 8.87 -26.75
N LEU A 354 -11.42 8.35 -27.63
CA LEU A 354 -11.06 7.93 -28.99
C LEU A 354 -10.57 9.09 -29.88
N LYS A 355 -10.93 10.33 -29.56
CA LYS A 355 -10.50 11.53 -30.29
C LYS A 355 -9.16 12.11 -29.80
N ARG A 356 -8.64 11.60 -28.67
CA ARG A 356 -7.38 12.03 -28.06
C ARG A 356 -6.24 11.09 -28.42
N ASN A 357 -5.00 11.53 -28.24
CA ASN A 357 -3.84 10.67 -28.44
C ASN A 357 -3.82 9.52 -27.40
N GLY A 358 -3.65 8.30 -27.86
CA GLY A 358 -3.76 7.10 -27.03
C GLY A 358 -3.89 5.82 -27.86
N HIS A 359 -4.00 4.69 -27.20
CA HIS A 359 -4.10 3.38 -27.85
C HIS A 359 -4.91 2.38 -27.03
N ASN A 360 -5.24 1.24 -27.64
CA ASN A 360 -5.74 0.09 -26.88
C ASN A 360 -4.53 -0.78 -26.49
N PRO A 361 -4.22 -0.91 -25.18
CA PRO A 361 -3.05 -1.65 -24.72
C PRO A 361 -3.10 -3.17 -24.98
N LEU A 362 -4.28 -3.73 -25.30
CA LEU A 362 -4.40 -5.15 -25.66
C LEU A 362 -3.90 -5.47 -27.08
N PHE A 363 -3.87 -4.47 -27.97
CA PHE A 363 -3.55 -4.64 -29.39
C PHE A 363 -2.32 -3.85 -29.85
N ALA A 364 -1.79 -2.97 -29.01
CA ALA A 364 -0.55 -2.28 -29.31
C ALA A 364 0.63 -3.24 -29.12
N SER A 365 1.47 -3.35 -30.15
CA SER A 365 2.76 -4.01 -30.02
C SER A 365 3.58 -3.27 -28.96
N ALA A 366 4.11 -4.00 -27.97
CA ALA A 366 5.14 -3.45 -27.10
C ALA A 366 6.30 -2.93 -27.98
N PRO A 367 6.88 -1.76 -27.68
CA PRO A 367 8.01 -1.23 -28.44
C PRO A 367 9.22 -2.16 -28.44
#